data_AF-A0A7V3D5C8-F1
#
_entry.id   AF-A0A7V3D5C8-F1
#
_cell.length_a   1.000
_cell.length_b   1.000
_cell.length_c   1.000
_cell.angle_alpha   90.00
_cell.angle_beta   90.00
_cell.angle_gamma   90.00
#
_symmetry.space_group_name_H-M   'P 1'
#
loop_
_entity.id
_entity.type
_entity.pdbx_description
1 polymer ?
#
loop_
_entity_poly.entity_id
_entity_poly.type
_entity_poly.pdbx_seq_one_letter_code
_entity_poly.pdbx_strand_id
1 'polypeptide(L)'
;MKCVRCGQDIKYRDRKDGRCPRCDNLFVCEPGTGISDLGFKNAIDAVSSRGQIRFTLDNLYYEYCRRNRSRPLPTGCILGLLVFSVLMVPVAITQGHRFAGLWVAVVVPWLVSLIAVIHKSRSHLAGRTREQFRDIYDRWVTVHGEPELLIRRRDNLPASPSPLPEDVADYSFDRVVVCDRADTVDLLLANNFHFENNCAVLGVEGYPPGPFATVRAMLRRNPRLEVYVLHDATPAGCRLARQVATDPEWFAAMQVRVVDVGLRPGQAERLFAVLQRAEETVQPDEAISEREARWLSN
;
A
#
# COMPACT_ATOMS: atom_id res chain seq x y z
N MET A 1 -14.67 20.25 11.96
CA MET A 1 -13.82 19.05 12.08
C MET A 1 -13.85 18.65 13.54
N LYS A 2 -13.92 17.35 13.83
CA LYS A 2 -13.98 16.85 15.20
C LYS A 2 -12.59 16.78 15.83
N CYS A 3 -12.46 17.21 17.07
CA CYS A 3 -11.25 17.04 17.88
C CYS A 3 -11.08 15.58 18.27
N VAL A 4 -9.90 15.01 18.05
CA VAL A 4 -9.60 13.60 18.38
C VAL A 4 -9.59 13.32 19.89
N ARG A 5 -9.32 14.34 20.72
CA ARG A 5 -9.24 14.21 22.18
C ARG A 5 -10.59 14.33 22.88
N CYS A 6 -11.41 15.32 22.51
CA CYS A 6 -12.69 15.59 23.19
C CYS A 6 -13.95 15.33 22.34
N GLY A 7 -13.80 14.95 21.07
CA GLY A 7 -14.92 14.64 20.16
C GLY A 7 -15.73 15.85 19.67
N GLN A 8 -15.48 17.05 20.19
CA GLN A 8 -16.20 18.27 19.82
C GLN A 8 -16.02 18.60 18.32
N ASP A 9 -17.10 18.91 17.60
CA ASP A 9 -17.03 19.44 16.25
C ASP A 9 -16.76 20.96 16.28
N ILE A 10 -15.67 21.37 15.65
CA ILE A 10 -15.14 22.73 15.70
C ILE A 10 -14.87 23.22 14.28
N LYS A 11 -15.37 24.42 13.94
CA LYS A 11 -15.06 25.05 12.64
C LYS A 11 -13.66 25.66 12.68
N TYR A 12 -13.03 25.80 11.52
CA TYR A 12 -11.67 26.34 11.43
C TYR A 12 -11.53 27.73 12.08
N ARG A 13 -12.49 28.62 11.83
CA ARG A 13 -12.55 29.98 12.39
C ARG A 13 -12.72 30.05 13.91
N ASP A 14 -13.17 28.96 14.54
CA ASP A 14 -13.42 28.92 15.99
C ASP A 14 -12.15 28.48 16.76
N ARG A 15 -11.05 28.18 16.04
CA ARG A 15 -9.77 27.76 16.61
C ARG A 15 -8.92 28.98 16.91
N LYS A 16 -8.19 28.94 18.02
CA LYS A 16 -7.11 29.88 18.34
C LYS A 16 -5.79 29.12 18.19
N ASP A 17 -4.87 29.64 17.38
CA ASP A 17 -3.53 29.06 17.16
C ASP A 17 -3.55 27.57 16.79
N GLY A 18 -4.53 27.15 15.99
CA GLY A 18 -4.68 25.75 15.59
C GLY A 18 -5.11 24.81 16.73
N ARG A 19 -5.63 25.32 17.86
CA ARG A 19 -6.05 24.52 19.02
C ARG A 19 -7.55 24.40 19.18
N CYS A 20 -7.95 23.34 19.88
CA CYS A 20 -9.33 23.09 20.28
C CYS A 20 -9.76 24.05 21.41
N PRO A 21 -10.82 24.86 21.26
CA PRO A 21 -11.25 25.79 22.31
C PRO A 21 -11.78 25.10 23.59
N ARG A 22 -12.08 23.79 23.54
CA ARG A 22 -12.61 23.02 24.67
C ARG A 22 -11.54 22.29 25.49
N CYS A 23 -10.52 21.74 24.84
CA CYS A 23 -9.52 20.88 25.50
C CYS A 23 -8.07 21.28 25.20
N ASP A 24 -7.89 22.42 24.53
CA ASP A 24 -6.61 23.01 24.13
C ASP A 24 -5.67 22.11 23.29
N ASN A 25 -6.21 20.99 22.79
CA ASN A 25 -5.49 20.06 21.93
C ASN A 25 -5.12 20.73 20.60
N LEU A 26 -3.83 20.67 20.25
CA LEU A 26 -3.32 21.17 18.97
C LEU A 26 -3.80 20.27 17.82
N PHE A 27 -4.27 20.86 16.73
CA PHE A 27 -4.59 20.14 15.51
C PHE A 27 -3.33 19.98 14.65
N VAL A 28 -2.99 18.76 14.24
CA VAL A 28 -1.79 18.48 13.46
C VAL A 28 -2.04 18.60 11.96
N CYS A 29 -3.17 18.08 11.50
CA CYS A 29 -3.56 18.07 10.11
C CYS A 29 -4.37 19.33 9.77
N GLU A 30 -3.65 20.36 9.33
CA GLU A 30 -4.25 21.62 8.85
C GLU A 30 -4.90 21.48 7.46
N PRO A 31 -5.86 22.36 7.11
CA PRO A 31 -6.40 22.45 5.75
C PRO A 31 -5.27 22.69 4.74
N GLY A 32 -4.87 21.63 4.03
CA GLY A 32 -3.70 21.61 3.14
C GLY A 32 -2.95 20.29 3.18
N THR A 33 -3.03 19.56 4.29
CA THR A 33 -2.49 18.19 4.42
C THR A 33 -3.34 17.15 3.69
N GLY A 34 -4.59 17.46 3.36
CA GLY A 34 -5.50 16.57 2.62
C GLY A 34 -6.29 15.59 3.50
N ILE A 35 -5.86 15.40 4.76
CA ILE A 35 -6.62 14.68 5.77
C ILE A 35 -6.87 15.58 6.99
N SER A 36 -7.85 15.23 7.82
CA SER A 36 -8.02 15.85 9.15
C SER A 36 -7.43 14.95 10.23
N ASP A 37 -7.20 15.46 11.44
CA ASP A 37 -6.70 14.65 12.56
C ASP A 37 -7.57 13.41 12.81
N LEU A 38 -8.89 13.58 12.74
CA LEU A 38 -9.81 12.44 12.86
C LEU A 38 -9.64 11.45 11.70
N GLY A 39 -9.41 11.96 10.48
CA GLY A 39 -9.11 11.10 9.34
C GLY A 39 -7.81 10.32 9.51
N PHE A 40 -6.77 10.94 10.08
CA PHE A 40 -5.49 10.28 10.39
C PHE A 40 -5.64 9.25 11.51
N LYS A 41 -6.36 9.58 12.60
CA LYS A 41 -6.72 8.61 13.64
C LYS A 41 -7.47 7.42 13.04
N ASN A 42 -8.46 7.68 12.19
CA ASN A 42 -9.22 6.62 11.54
C ASN A 42 -8.36 5.78 10.59
N ALA A 43 -7.25 6.31 10.07
CA ALA A 43 -6.27 5.55 9.29
C ALA A 43 -5.48 4.60 10.20
N ILE A 44 -4.99 5.09 11.35
CA ILE A 44 -4.38 4.26 12.41
C ILE A 44 -5.32 3.15 12.86
N ASP A 45 -6.58 3.48 13.15
CA ASP A 45 -7.59 2.51 13.57
C ASP A 45 -7.87 1.47 12.48
N ALA A 46 -7.76 1.84 11.19
CA ALA A 46 -7.97 0.91 10.08
C ALA A 46 -6.80 -0.07 9.92
N VAL A 47 -5.56 0.41 9.96
CA VAL A 47 -4.37 -0.46 9.81
C VAL A 47 -4.12 -1.35 11.02
N SER A 48 -4.54 -0.93 12.20
CA SER A 48 -4.43 -1.71 13.44
C SER A 48 -5.61 -2.65 13.69
N SER A 49 -6.61 -2.70 12.80
CA SER A 49 -7.90 -3.37 13.06
C SER A 49 -8.48 -2.97 14.43
N ARG A 50 -8.47 -1.66 14.72
CA ARG A 50 -8.87 -1.06 16.01
C ARG A 50 -8.09 -1.58 17.21
N GLY A 51 -6.77 -1.72 17.07
CA GLY A 51 -5.88 -2.15 18.15
C GLY A 51 -5.75 -3.66 18.32
N GLN A 52 -6.06 -4.46 17.30
CA GLN A 52 -5.94 -5.92 17.34
C GLN A 52 -4.66 -6.44 16.68
N ILE A 53 -4.16 -5.74 15.65
CA ILE A 53 -2.98 -6.14 14.89
C ILE A 53 -1.91 -5.07 14.94
N ARG A 54 -0.65 -5.51 14.97
CA ARG A 54 0.52 -4.68 14.80
C ARG A 54 0.69 -4.34 13.32
N PHE A 55 1.19 -3.15 13.02
CA PHE A 55 1.30 -2.63 11.66
C PHE A 55 2.58 -1.84 11.46
N THR A 56 3.05 -1.70 10.22
CA THR A 56 4.24 -0.90 9.89
C THR A 56 3.88 0.53 9.49
N LEU A 57 4.88 1.42 9.50
CA LEU A 57 4.70 2.80 9.04
C LEU A 57 4.25 2.87 7.57
N ASP A 58 4.70 1.91 6.75
CA ASP A 58 4.29 1.76 5.37
C ASP A 58 2.81 1.42 5.21
N ASN A 59 2.28 0.52 6.05
CA ASN A 59 0.84 0.24 6.04
C ASN A 59 0.02 1.51 6.30
N LEU A 60 0.46 2.33 7.26
CA LEU A 60 -0.18 3.61 7.58
C LEU A 60 -0.07 4.60 6.42
N TYR A 61 1.08 4.68 5.76
CA TYR A 61 1.28 5.52 4.58
C TYR A 61 0.32 5.16 3.43
N TYR A 62 0.19 3.87 3.10
CA TYR A 62 -0.70 3.45 2.02
C TYR A 62 -2.19 3.66 2.37
N GLU A 63 -2.58 3.49 3.63
CA GLU A 63 -3.94 3.80 4.08
C GLU A 63 -4.22 5.31 4.06
N TYR A 64 -3.23 6.12 4.44
CA TYR A 64 -3.29 7.57 4.32
C TYR A 64 -3.51 8.00 2.86
N CYS A 65 -2.71 7.48 1.92
CA CYS A 65 -2.84 7.78 0.50
C CYS A 65 -4.19 7.32 -0.06
N ARG A 66 -4.68 6.14 0.36
CA ARG A 66 -5.99 5.60 -0.05
C ARG A 66 -7.14 6.50 0.37
N ARG A 67 -7.06 7.10 1.57
CA ARG A 67 -8.09 8.02 2.09
C ARG A 67 -8.03 9.41 1.47
N ASN A 68 -6.83 9.88 1.15
CA ASN A 68 -6.62 11.16 0.47
C ASN A 68 -6.86 11.08 -1.05
N ARG A 69 -7.30 9.92 -1.54
CA ARG A 69 -7.63 9.71 -2.95
C ARG A 69 -8.88 10.51 -3.32
N SER A 70 -8.74 11.37 -4.34
CA SER A 70 -9.89 12.03 -4.94
C SER A 70 -10.82 10.97 -5.54
N ARG A 71 -12.11 11.02 -5.17
CA ARG A 71 -13.11 10.16 -5.78
C ARG A 71 -13.37 10.69 -7.19
N PRO A 72 -13.03 9.95 -8.26
CA PRO A 72 -13.35 10.38 -9.61
C PRO A 72 -14.87 10.47 -9.78
N LEU A 73 -15.32 11.28 -10.74
CA LEU A 73 -16.73 11.30 -11.13
C LEU A 73 -17.19 9.87 -11.47
N PRO A 74 -18.39 9.46 -11.02
CA PRO A 74 -18.91 8.13 -11.34
C PRO A 74 -19.04 7.98 -12.86
N THR A 75 -18.73 6.77 -13.36
CA THR A 75 -18.68 6.51 -14.81
C THR A 75 -19.98 6.89 -15.52
N GLY A 76 -21.13 6.72 -14.85
CA GLY A 76 -22.43 7.12 -15.39
C GLY A 76 -22.56 8.63 -15.64
N CYS A 77 -21.98 9.49 -14.78
CA CYS A 77 -21.95 10.93 -15.01
C CYS A 77 -21.04 11.31 -16.19
N ILE A 78 -19.88 10.66 -16.32
CA ILE A 78 -18.97 10.88 -17.45
C ILE A 78 -19.66 10.48 -18.77
N LEU A 79 -20.29 9.29 -18.80
CA LEU A 79 -21.04 8.83 -19.97
C LEU A 79 -22.21 9.76 -20.30
N GLY A 80 -22.95 10.20 -19.29
CA GLY A 80 -24.07 11.15 -19.46
C GLY A 80 -23.61 12.49 -20.06
N LEU A 81 -22.49 13.05 -19.59
CA LEU A 81 -21.91 14.28 -20.14
C LEU A 81 -21.47 14.09 -21.60
N LEU A 82 -20.84 12.96 -21.93
CA LEU A 82 -20.42 12.64 -23.30
C LEU A 82 -21.62 12.48 -24.24
N VAL A 83 -22.65 11.73 -23.83
CA VAL A 83 -23.88 11.55 -24.62
C VAL A 83 -24.57 12.90 -24.84
N PHE A 84 -24.68 13.73 -23.79
CA PHE A 84 -25.23 15.07 -23.89
C PHE A 84 -24.44 15.95 -24.87
N SER A 85 -23.10 15.97 -24.78
CA SER A 85 -22.25 16.69 -25.73
C SER A 85 -22.52 16.26 -27.17
N VAL A 86 -22.59 14.94 -27.44
CA VAL A 86 -22.82 14.40 -28.80
C VAL A 86 -24.20 14.80 -29.33
N LEU A 87 -25.25 14.70 -28.51
CA LEU A 87 -26.61 15.08 -28.90
C LEU A 87 -26.76 16.59 -29.19
N MET A 88 -25.93 17.43 -28.57
CA MET A 88 -25.97 18.89 -28.78
C MET A 88 -25.19 19.34 -30.03
N VAL A 89 -24.36 18.49 -30.63
CA VAL A 89 -23.57 18.84 -31.84
C VAL A 89 -24.45 19.25 -33.03
N PRO A 90 -25.51 18.51 -33.43
CA PRO A 90 -26.36 18.91 -34.56
C PRO A 90 -27.08 20.25 -34.32
N VAL A 91 -27.49 20.50 -33.08
CA VAL A 91 -28.13 21.76 -32.67
C VAL A 91 -27.12 22.92 -32.77
N ALA A 92 -25.88 22.69 -32.32
CA ALA A 92 -24.81 23.67 -32.43
C ALA A 92 -24.40 23.94 -33.90
N ILE A 93 -24.40 22.94 -34.78
CA ILE A 93 -24.10 23.14 -36.20
C ILE A 93 -25.19 23.97 -36.89
N THR A 94 -26.45 23.67 -36.61
CA THR A 94 -27.59 24.34 -37.29
C THR A 94 -27.89 25.73 -36.74
N GLN A 95 -27.68 25.97 -35.44
CA GLN A 95 -28.04 27.23 -34.78
C GLN A 95 -26.87 27.99 -34.17
N GLY A 96 -25.66 27.44 -34.17
CA GLY A 96 -24.50 28.01 -33.48
C GLY A 96 -24.03 29.36 -34.02
N HIS A 97 -24.31 29.68 -35.30
CA HIS A 97 -24.06 31.00 -35.86
C HIS A 97 -24.89 32.11 -35.18
N ARG A 98 -26.03 31.77 -34.58
CA ARG A 98 -26.92 32.71 -33.88
C ARG A 98 -26.63 32.78 -32.38
N PHE A 99 -26.13 31.70 -31.79
CA PHE A 99 -25.87 31.60 -30.35
C PHE A 99 -24.55 30.87 -30.09
N ALA A 100 -23.48 31.65 -29.90
CA ALA A 100 -22.15 31.12 -29.57
C ALA A 100 -22.13 30.20 -28.32
N GLY A 101 -23.09 30.37 -27.40
CA GLY A 101 -23.25 29.55 -26.19
C GLY A 101 -23.52 28.07 -26.46
N LEU A 102 -24.03 27.69 -27.64
CA LEU A 102 -24.27 26.29 -27.99
C LEU A 102 -22.96 25.49 -28.17
N TRP A 103 -21.91 26.12 -28.70
CA TRP A 103 -20.59 25.49 -28.78
C TRP A 103 -19.95 25.31 -27.41
N VAL A 104 -20.19 26.25 -26.48
CA VAL A 104 -19.75 26.11 -25.07
C VAL A 104 -20.41 24.90 -24.41
N ALA A 105 -21.71 24.66 -24.66
CA ALA A 105 -22.44 23.51 -24.13
C ALA A 105 -21.97 22.16 -24.68
N VAL A 106 -21.27 22.12 -25.82
CA VAL A 106 -20.64 20.92 -26.37
C VAL A 106 -19.24 20.72 -25.82
N VAL A 107 -18.42 21.77 -25.84
CA VAL A 107 -16.98 21.72 -25.53
C VAL A 107 -16.74 21.54 -24.02
N VAL A 108 -17.49 22.22 -23.16
CA VAL A 108 -17.26 22.17 -21.71
C VAL A 108 -17.49 20.76 -21.14
N PRO A 109 -18.60 20.05 -21.42
CA PRO A 109 -18.77 18.70 -20.89
C PRO A 109 -17.77 17.69 -21.47
N TRP A 110 -17.30 17.90 -22.70
CA TRP A 110 -16.24 17.08 -23.29
C TRP A 110 -14.90 17.29 -22.58
N LEU A 111 -14.50 18.54 -22.32
CA LEU A 111 -13.31 18.86 -21.52
C LEU A 111 -13.42 18.35 -20.08
N VAL A 112 -14.57 18.53 -19.43
CA VAL A 112 -14.81 18.00 -18.08
C VAL A 112 -14.70 16.47 -18.07
N SER A 113 -15.24 15.78 -19.08
CA SER A 113 -15.12 14.32 -19.22
C SER A 113 -13.67 13.88 -19.42
N LEU A 114 -12.90 14.58 -20.25
CA LEU A 114 -11.49 14.32 -20.46
C LEU A 114 -10.68 14.49 -19.17
N ILE A 115 -10.87 15.62 -18.46
CA ILE A 115 -10.23 15.88 -17.16
C ILE A 115 -10.63 14.81 -16.14
N ALA A 116 -11.89 14.41 -16.11
CA ALA A 116 -12.40 13.37 -15.21
C ALA A 116 -11.75 12.00 -15.48
N VAL A 117 -11.54 11.65 -16.75
CA VAL A 117 -10.83 10.41 -17.15
C VAL A 117 -9.36 10.47 -16.73
N ILE A 118 -8.68 11.60 -16.93
CA ILE A 118 -7.28 11.80 -16.51
C ILE A 118 -7.15 11.76 -14.98
N HIS A 119 -8.07 12.40 -14.25
CA HIS A 119 -8.10 12.32 -12.79
C HIS A 119 -8.40 10.91 -12.30
N LYS A 120 -9.29 10.18 -12.97
CA LYS A 120 -9.60 8.78 -12.65
C LYS A 120 -8.37 7.89 -12.81
N SER A 121 -7.62 8.01 -13.91
CA SER A 121 -6.39 7.23 -14.10
C SER A 121 -5.30 7.59 -13.08
N ARG A 122 -5.11 8.88 -12.79
CA ARG A 122 -4.13 9.35 -11.80
C ARG A 122 -4.51 9.06 -10.35
N SER A 123 -5.80 8.85 -10.06
CA SER A 123 -6.25 8.61 -8.69
C SER A 123 -5.68 7.32 -8.08
N HIS A 124 -5.20 6.37 -8.89
CA HIS A 124 -4.54 5.15 -8.40
C HIS A 124 -3.13 5.41 -7.88
N LEU A 125 -2.49 6.51 -8.26
CA LEU A 125 -1.13 6.82 -7.85
C LEU A 125 -1.12 7.39 -6.42
N ALA A 126 -0.06 7.10 -5.67
CA ALA A 126 0.21 7.73 -4.38
C ALA A 126 0.25 9.26 -4.56
N GLY A 127 -0.76 9.95 -4.00
CA GLY A 127 -0.92 11.39 -4.18
C GLY A 127 0.08 12.26 -3.41
N ARG A 128 0.86 11.66 -2.50
CA ARG A 128 1.93 12.31 -1.72
C ARG A 128 3.14 11.42 -1.65
N THR A 129 4.31 12.01 -1.46
CA THR A 129 5.55 11.25 -1.26
C THR A 129 5.64 10.73 0.18
N ARG A 130 6.55 9.78 0.41
CA ARG A 130 6.80 9.19 1.73
C ARG A 130 7.35 10.22 2.71
N GLU A 131 8.15 11.18 2.23
CA GLU A 131 8.74 12.26 3.03
C GLU A 131 7.64 13.20 3.53
N GLN A 132 6.74 13.63 2.65
CA GLN A 132 5.60 14.48 3.03
C GLN A 132 4.69 13.80 4.06
N PHE A 133 4.51 12.48 3.94
CA PHE A 133 3.78 11.71 4.95
C PHE A 133 4.56 11.65 6.28
N ARG A 134 5.88 11.44 6.23
CA ARG A 134 6.74 11.42 7.41
C ARG A 134 6.67 12.73 8.20
N ASP A 135 6.69 13.87 7.52
CA ASP A 135 6.52 15.18 8.17
C ASP A 135 5.17 15.33 8.91
N ILE A 136 4.11 14.71 8.38
CA ILE A 136 2.80 14.70 9.04
C ILE A 136 2.82 13.73 10.23
N TYR A 137 3.41 12.56 10.05
CA TYR A 137 3.55 11.55 11.10
C TYR A 137 4.40 12.06 12.28
N ASP A 138 5.54 12.71 12.04
CA ASP A 138 6.42 13.20 13.11
C ASP A 138 5.73 14.30 13.93
N ARG A 139 4.98 15.19 13.27
CA ARG A 139 4.13 16.17 13.97
C ARG A 139 3.02 15.50 14.75
N TRP A 140 2.41 14.44 14.21
CA TRP A 140 1.40 13.65 14.93
C TRP A 140 1.99 13.06 16.21
N VAL A 141 3.14 12.40 16.12
CA VAL A 141 3.82 11.80 17.27
C VAL A 141 4.16 12.85 18.33
N THR A 142 4.61 14.03 17.92
CA THR A 142 4.93 15.14 18.85
C THR A 142 3.72 15.60 19.68
N VAL A 143 2.52 15.57 19.10
CA VAL A 143 1.30 16.10 19.73
C VAL A 143 0.48 15.02 20.43
N HIS A 144 0.38 13.84 19.82
CA HIS A 144 -0.51 12.76 20.25
C HIS A 144 0.22 11.54 20.81
N GLY A 145 1.56 11.51 20.72
CA GLY A 145 2.34 10.32 21.02
C GLY A 145 2.38 9.33 19.87
N GLU A 146 3.19 8.29 20.04
CA GLU A 146 3.33 7.23 19.06
C GLU A 146 2.08 6.35 19.01
N PRO A 147 1.59 6.00 17.80
CA PRO A 147 0.48 5.06 17.69
C PRO A 147 0.80 3.73 18.37
N GLU A 148 -0.15 3.23 19.15
CA GLU A 148 -0.05 1.90 19.75
C GLU A 148 0.09 0.82 18.66
N LEU A 149 0.85 -0.24 18.95
CA LEU A 149 1.08 -1.39 18.07
C LEU A 149 1.85 -1.10 16.76
N LEU A 150 2.43 0.09 16.62
CA LEU A 150 3.35 0.37 15.52
C LEU A 150 4.62 -0.48 15.66
N ILE A 151 4.97 -1.18 14.58
CA ILE A 151 6.20 -1.96 14.48
C ILE A 151 7.33 -0.99 14.17
N ARG A 152 8.19 -0.76 15.16
CA ARG A 152 9.49 -0.11 14.96
C ARG A 152 10.49 -1.18 14.55
N ARG A 153 10.97 -1.11 13.31
CA ARG A 153 12.23 -1.76 13.00
C ARG A 153 13.29 -1.06 13.84
N ARG A 154 13.99 -1.82 14.69
CA ARG A 154 15.19 -1.29 15.36
C ARG A 154 16.30 -1.31 14.32
N ASP A 155 16.32 -0.29 13.47
CA ASP A 155 17.28 -0.15 12.37
C ASP A 155 18.76 -0.14 12.85
N ASN A 156 19.02 -0.02 14.17
CA ASN A 156 20.35 0.22 14.73
C ASN A 156 20.71 -0.62 15.97
N LEU A 157 19.99 -1.69 16.32
CA LEU A 157 20.62 -2.64 17.25
C LEU A 157 21.57 -3.52 16.43
N PRO A 158 22.84 -3.70 16.85
CA PRO A 158 23.66 -4.74 16.26
C PRO A 158 22.85 -6.03 16.28
N ALA A 159 22.95 -6.81 15.21
CA ALA A 159 22.46 -8.18 15.13
C ALA A 159 23.20 -9.01 16.19
N SER A 160 22.95 -8.73 17.46
CA SER A 160 23.18 -9.66 18.54
C SER A 160 22.23 -10.78 18.18
N PRO A 161 22.74 -11.98 17.83
CA PRO A 161 21.88 -13.12 17.69
C PRO A 161 21.20 -13.23 19.04
N SER A 162 19.93 -12.82 19.13
CA SER A 162 19.13 -13.29 20.24
C SER A 162 19.22 -14.81 20.09
N PRO A 163 19.76 -15.52 21.09
CA PRO A 163 19.87 -16.96 21.00
C PRO A 163 18.49 -17.45 20.60
N LEU A 164 18.45 -18.20 19.49
CA LEU A 164 17.27 -18.95 19.12
C LEU A 164 16.77 -19.63 20.40
N PRO A 165 15.48 -19.50 20.75
CA PRO A 165 14.91 -20.33 21.80
C PRO A 165 15.38 -21.78 21.58
N GLU A 166 15.88 -22.43 22.63
CA GLU A 166 16.57 -23.74 22.53
C GLU A 166 15.70 -24.81 21.84
N ASP A 167 14.39 -24.62 21.87
CA ASP A 167 13.34 -25.44 21.27
C ASP A 167 13.06 -25.17 19.79
N VAL A 168 13.63 -24.12 19.16
CA VAL A 168 13.42 -23.87 17.70
C VAL A 168 13.92 -25.04 16.85
N ALA A 169 14.91 -25.79 17.33
CA ALA A 169 15.37 -27.00 16.65
C ALA A 169 14.38 -28.18 16.74
N ASP A 170 13.47 -28.15 17.72
CA ASP A 170 12.41 -29.14 17.90
C ASP A 170 11.16 -28.80 17.05
N TYR A 171 11.06 -27.57 16.54
CA TYR A 171 10.01 -27.17 15.61
C TYR A 171 10.29 -27.70 14.19
N SER A 172 9.47 -28.68 13.77
CA SER A 172 9.39 -29.09 12.37
C SER A 172 8.44 -28.15 11.62
N PHE A 173 8.99 -27.23 10.82
CA PHE A 173 8.19 -26.43 9.91
C PHE A 173 7.84 -27.25 8.66
N ASP A 174 6.54 -27.44 8.43
CA ASP A 174 6.03 -28.06 7.20
C ASP A 174 5.93 -27.06 6.04
N ARG A 175 5.95 -25.77 6.37
CA ARG A 175 5.77 -24.67 5.42
C ARG A 175 6.77 -23.55 5.65
N VAL A 176 7.09 -22.82 4.59
CA VAL A 176 7.83 -21.56 4.68
C VAL A 176 7.17 -20.50 3.82
N VAL A 177 7.12 -19.28 4.35
CA VAL A 177 6.80 -18.07 3.60
C VAL A 177 8.08 -17.28 3.38
N VAL A 178 8.45 -17.09 2.12
CA VAL A 178 9.60 -16.26 1.70
C VAL A 178 9.07 -14.91 1.23
N CYS A 179 9.50 -13.84 1.89
CA CYS A 179 9.10 -12.48 1.59
C CYS A 179 10.19 -11.73 0.81
N ASP A 180 9.77 -10.81 -0.06
CA ASP A 180 10.69 -9.86 -0.73
C ASP A 180 11.24 -8.80 0.24
N ARG A 181 10.43 -8.36 1.20
CA ARG A 181 10.75 -7.26 2.11
C ARG A 181 10.83 -7.72 3.56
N ALA A 182 11.83 -7.22 4.29
CA ALA A 182 11.94 -7.41 5.73
C ALA A 182 10.73 -6.83 6.49
N ASP A 183 10.09 -5.76 6.01
CA ASP A 183 8.91 -5.15 6.67
C ASP A 183 7.74 -6.12 6.73
N THR A 184 7.59 -6.94 5.68
CA THR A 184 6.55 -7.95 5.58
C THR A 184 6.83 -9.09 6.55
N VAL A 185 8.10 -9.50 6.68
CA VAL A 185 8.51 -10.50 7.68
C VAL A 185 8.20 -10.01 9.09
N ASP A 186 8.61 -8.79 9.42
CA ASP A 186 8.34 -8.18 10.73
C ASP A 186 6.84 -8.10 11.03
N LEU A 187 6.03 -7.73 10.03
CA LEU A 187 4.58 -7.69 10.15
C LEU A 187 3.99 -9.06 10.48
N LEU A 188 4.41 -10.12 9.76
CA LEU A 188 3.91 -11.47 9.97
C LEU A 188 4.37 -12.04 11.33
N LEU A 189 5.62 -11.82 11.71
CA LEU A 189 6.16 -12.27 12.99
C LEU A 189 5.51 -11.56 14.17
N ALA A 190 5.37 -10.23 14.10
CA ALA A 190 4.77 -9.41 15.16
C ALA A 190 3.28 -9.73 15.40
N ASN A 191 2.62 -10.37 14.43
CA ASN A 191 1.24 -10.83 14.51
C ASN A 191 1.13 -12.36 14.64
N ASN A 192 2.17 -13.05 15.09
CA ASN A 192 2.17 -14.50 15.37
C ASN A 192 1.78 -15.41 14.19
N PHE A 193 1.87 -14.93 12.95
CA PHE A 193 1.44 -15.69 11.78
C PHE A 193 2.15 -17.05 11.65
N HIS A 194 3.46 -17.06 11.95
CA HIS A 194 4.31 -18.24 11.95
C HIS A 194 3.84 -19.34 12.93
N PHE A 195 3.37 -18.95 14.12
CA PHE A 195 2.82 -19.88 15.11
C PHE A 195 1.45 -20.40 14.68
N GLU A 196 0.55 -19.52 14.23
CA GLU A 196 -0.82 -19.90 13.85
C GLU A 196 -0.87 -20.81 12.61
N ASN A 197 0.12 -20.69 11.71
CA ASN A 197 0.15 -21.43 10.44
C ASN A 197 1.21 -22.54 10.40
N ASN A 198 1.92 -22.80 11.51
CA ASN A 198 3.06 -23.72 11.61
C ASN A 198 4.06 -23.54 10.45
N CYS A 199 4.49 -22.30 10.22
CA CYS A 199 5.36 -21.97 9.10
C CYS A 199 6.53 -21.07 9.51
N ALA A 200 7.68 -21.29 8.89
CA ALA A 200 8.78 -20.34 8.97
C ALA A 200 8.46 -19.10 8.11
N VAL A 201 8.91 -17.91 8.52
CA VAL A 201 8.80 -16.68 7.72
C VAL A 201 10.20 -16.09 7.57
N LEU A 202 10.66 -15.96 6.33
CA LEU A 202 12.02 -15.51 6.00
C LEU A 202 11.97 -14.45 4.90
N GLY A 203 12.90 -13.51 4.91
CA GLY A 203 13.15 -12.60 3.79
C GLY A 203 14.17 -13.19 2.82
N VAL A 204 14.02 -12.91 1.54
CA VAL A 204 14.92 -13.42 0.49
C VAL A 204 16.38 -13.02 0.74
N GLU A 205 16.62 -11.85 1.34
CA GLU A 205 17.95 -11.28 1.60
C GLU A 205 18.61 -11.75 2.91
N GLY A 206 18.11 -12.83 3.53
CA GLY A 206 18.73 -13.33 4.77
C GLY A 206 18.09 -12.84 6.06
N TYR A 207 16.85 -12.34 5.99
CA TYR A 207 16.12 -11.81 7.15
C TYR A 207 15.23 -12.90 7.79
N PRO A 208 15.05 -12.94 9.13
CA PRO A 208 15.69 -12.11 10.15
C PRO A 208 17.15 -12.50 10.44
N PRO A 209 18.04 -11.53 10.75
CA PRO A 209 19.46 -11.80 10.99
C PRO A 209 19.64 -12.61 12.28
N GLY A 210 20.44 -13.68 12.20
CA GLY A 210 20.63 -14.65 13.29
C GLY A 210 19.95 -15.99 12.98
N PRO A 211 18.62 -16.12 13.14
CA PRO A 211 17.93 -17.40 12.95
C PRO A 211 17.89 -17.86 11.49
N PHE A 212 18.08 -16.96 10.52
CA PHE A 212 17.95 -17.25 9.10
C PHE A 212 18.74 -18.48 8.64
N ALA A 213 20.04 -18.53 8.94
CA ALA A 213 20.90 -19.62 8.44
C ALA A 213 20.48 -20.98 9.01
N THR A 214 20.16 -21.01 10.31
CA THR A 214 19.72 -22.21 11.02
C THR A 214 18.37 -22.70 10.50
N VAL A 215 17.38 -21.80 10.40
CA VAL A 215 16.04 -22.15 9.89
C VAL A 215 16.12 -22.57 8.43
N ARG A 216 16.89 -21.88 7.57
CA ARG A 216 17.10 -22.28 6.18
C ARG A 216 17.70 -23.68 6.07
N ALA A 217 18.70 -24.01 6.89
CA ALA A 217 19.30 -25.34 6.93
C ALA A 217 18.31 -26.42 7.40
N MET A 218 17.43 -26.10 8.36
CA MET A 218 16.36 -27.00 8.82
C MET A 218 15.34 -27.28 7.70
N LEU A 219 14.85 -26.22 7.04
CA LEU A 219 13.88 -26.31 5.95
C LEU A 219 14.42 -27.17 4.79
N ARG A 220 15.71 -27.03 4.46
CA ARG A 220 16.33 -27.81 3.39
C ARG A 220 16.42 -29.31 3.64
N ARG A 221 16.24 -29.75 4.90
CA ARG A 221 16.19 -31.17 5.26
C ARG A 221 14.78 -31.76 5.18
N ASN A 222 13.74 -30.93 4.99
CA ASN A 222 12.37 -31.39 4.90
C ASN A 222 11.96 -31.64 3.43
N PRO A 223 11.85 -32.90 2.96
CA PRO A 223 11.46 -33.21 1.59
C PRO A 223 9.97 -32.94 1.29
N ARG A 224 9.14 -32.70 2.32
CA ARG A 224 7.71 -32.42 2.20
C ARG A 224 7.39 -30.92 2.34
N LEU A 225 8.41 -30.06 2.37
CA LEU A 225 8.25 -28.63 2.57
C LEU A 225 7.38 -28.00 1.48
N GLU A 226 6.37 -27.22 1.90
CA GLU A 226 5.64 -26.32 1.01
C GLU A 226 6.24 -24.91 1.10
N VAL A 227 6.64 -24.35 -0.05
CA VAL A 227 7.26 -23.03 -0.13
C VAL A 227 6.25 -22.05 -0.70
N TYR A 228 5.94 -20.99 0.03
CA TYR A 228 5.10 -19.89 -0.40
C TYR A 228 5.93 -18.63 -0.57
N VAL A 229 5.72 -17.90 -1.65
CA VAL A 229 6.46 -16.66 -1.92
C VAL A 229 5.50 -15.48 -1.90
N LEU A 230 5.76 -14.53 -1.01
CA LEU A 230 4.95 -13.33 -0.83
C LEU A 230 5.77 -12.11 -1.22
N HIS A 231 5.29 -11.33 -2.18
CA HIS A 231 6.00 -10.16 -2.68
C HIS A 231 5.05 -9.04 -3.12
N ASP A 232 5.58 -7.82 -3.20
CA ASP A 232 4.90 -6.70 -3.83
C ASP A 232 4.90 -6.83 -5.36
N ALA A 233 4.00 -6.14 -6.06
CA ALA A 233 3.92 -6.13 -7.53
C ALA A 233 5.06 -5.30 -8.15
N THR A 234 6.29 -5.71 -7.91
CA THR A 234 7.53 -5.12 -8.44
C THR A 234 8.20 -6.08 -9.41
N PRO A 235 9.14 -5.61 -10.26
CA PRO A 235 9.86 -6.49 -11.17
C PRO A 235 10.66 -7.57 -10.44
N ALA A 236 11.33 -7.20 -9.34
CA ALA A 236 12.05 -8.14 -8.49
C ALA A 236 11.09 -9.13 -7.79
N GLY A 237 9.98 -8.63 -7.25
CA GLY A 237 8.96 -9.46 -6.60
C GLY A 237 8.38 -10.52 -7.55
N CYS A 238 7.95 -10.12 -8.74
CA CYS A 238 7.39 -11.05 -9.74
C CYS A 238 8.37 -12.15 -10.18
N ARG A 239 9.69 -11.93 -10.03
CA ARG A 239 10.74 -12.92 -10.30
C ARG A 239 11.07 -13.79 -9.10
N LEU A 240 10.67 -13.39 -7.89
CA LEU A 240 11.13 -13.98 -6.64
C LEU A 240 10.78 -15.47 -6.54
N ALA A 241 9.57 -15.85 -6.94
CA ALA A 241 9.15 -17.25 -6.89
C ALA A 241 10.04 -18.16 -7.75
N ARG A 242 10.42 -17.67 -8.94
CA ARG A 242 11.37 -18.37 -9.81
C ARG A 242 12.76 -18.39 -9.20
N GLN A 243 13.26 -17.24 -8.71
CA GLN A 243 14.56 -17.15 -8.05
C GLN A 243 14.69 -18.18 -6.93
N VAL A 244 13.72 -18.21 -6.00
CA VAL A 244 13.69 -19.16 -4.87
C VAL A 244 13.65 -20.62 -5.34
N ALA A 245 12.96 -20.91 -6.45
CA ALA A 245 12.89 -22.25 -7.02
C ALA A 245 14.18 -22.67 -7.74
N THR A 246 14.92 -21.74 -8.34
CA THR A 246 16.10 -22.05 -9.18
C THR A 246 17.45 -21.78 -8.51
N ASP A 247 17.46 -21.10 -7.36
CA ASP A 247 18.67 -20.78 -6.62
C ASP A 247 19.19 -22.00 -5.79
N PRO A 248 20.44 -22.45 -6.00
CA PRO A 248 21.06 -23.53 -5.23
C PRO A 248 21.17 -23.28 -3.73
N GLU A 249 21.22 -22.01 -3.30
CA GLU A 249 21.21 -21.65 -1.89
C GLU A 249 19.83 -21.83 -1.24
N TRP A 250 18.78 -21.72 -2.04
CA TRP A 250 17.40 -21.95 -1.64
C TRP A 250 17.01 -23.42 -1.88
N PHE A 251 16.17 -23.66 -2.88
CA PHE A 251 15.46 -24.92 -3.05
C PHE A 251 15.70 -25.58 -4.42
N ALA A 252 16.64 -25.10 -5.24
CA ALA A 252 16.89 -25.68 -6.57
C ALA A 252 17.29 -27.15 -6.55
N ALA A 253 18.02 -27.57 -5.52
CA ALA A 253 18.42 -28.97 -5.32
C ALA A 253 17.27 -29.84 -4.76
N MET A 254 16.12 -29.25 -4.43
CA MET A 254 14.99 -29.91 -3.82
C MET A 254 13.81 -29.95 -4.79
N GLN A 255 13.11 -31.07 -4.85
CA GLN A 255 11.86 -31.19 -5.62
C GLN A 255 10.66 -30.70 -4.80
N VAL A 256 10.75 -29.49 -4.25
CA VAL A 256 9.68 -28.89 -3.43
C VAL A 256 8.76 -28.03 -4.28
N ARG A 257 7.50 -27.95 -3.86
CA ARG A 257 6.51 -27.10 -4.53
C ARG A 257 6.68 -25.65 -4.07
N VAL A 258 7.04 -24.77 -5.01
CA VAL A 258 7.06 -23.32 -4.80
C VAL A 258 5.78 -22.72 -5.34
N VAL A 259 5.02 -22.04 -4.48
CA VAL A 259 3.74 -21.40 -4.78
C VAL A 259 3.89 -19.89 -4.65
N ASP A 260 3.67 -19.19 -5.76
CA ASP A 260 3.60 -17.74 -5.77
C ASP A 260 2.25 -17.27 -5.22
N VAL A 261 2.28 -16.59 -4.07
CA VAL A 261 1.13 -15.95 -3.41
C VAL A 261 1.30 -14.43 -3.33
N GLY A 262 2.32 -13.90 -4.01
CA GLY A 262 2.60 -12.47 -4.06
C GLY A 262 1.57 -11.70 -4.89
N LEU A 263 1.64 -10.38 -4.76
CA LEU A 263 0.79 -9.50 -5.54
C LEU A 263 1.31 -9.41 -6.98
N ARG A 264 0.52 -9.89 -7.93
CA ARG A 264 0.79 -9.74 -9.37
C ARG A 264 0.12 -8.47 -9.94
N PRO A 265 0.64 -7.88 -11.02
CA PRO A 265 0.02 -6.73 -11.70
C PRO A 265 -1.48 -6.85 -11.94
N GLY A 266 -1.94 -8.00 -12.46
CA GLY A 266 -3.36 -8.23 -12.74
C GLY A 266 -4.24 -8.28 -11.48
N GLN A 267 -3.68 -8.60 -10.32
CA GLN A 267 -4.38 -8.55 -9.02
C GLN A 267 -4.37 -7.12 -8.46
N ALA A 268 -3.25 -6.41 -8.56
CA ALA A 268 -3.12 -5.02 -8.12
C ALA A 268 -4.14 -4.09 -8.81
N GLU A 269 -4.36 -4.29 -10.12
CA GLU A 269 -5.40 -3.60 -10.90
C GLU A 269 -6.80 -3.80 -10.30
N ARG A 270 -7.14 -5.04 -9.91
CA ARG A 270 -8.46 -5.42 -9.39
C ARG A 270 -8.70 -4.95 -7.96
N LEU A 271 -7.64 -4.88 -7.16
CA LEU A 271 -7.71 -4.41 -5.77
C LEU A 271 -7.81 -2.88 -5.66
N PHE A 272 -7.75 -2.17 -6.80
CA PHE A 272 -7.70 -0.70 -6.85
C PHE A 272 -6.64 -0.13 -5.90
N ALA A 273 -5.51 -0.85 -5.78
CA ALA A 273 -4.43 -0.53 -4.87
C ALA A 273 -3.86 0.87 -5.13
N VAL A 274 -3.20 1.42 -4.11
CA VAL A 274 -2.39 2.64 -4.27
C VAL A 274 -1.07 2.23 -4.89
N LEU A 275 -0.78 2.78 -6.07
CA LEU A 275 0.38 2.43 -6.89
C LEU A 275 1.45 3.52 -6.80
N GLN A 276 2.70 3.11 -6.97
CA GLN A 276 3.82 4.02 -7.22
C GLN A 276 4.16 3.98 -8.72
N ARG A 277 4.80 5.03 -9.22
CA ARG A 277 5.26 5.04 -10.61
C ARG A 277 6.44 4.11 -10.78
N ALA A 278 6.51 3.45 -11.93
CA ALA A 278 7.70 2.72 -12.33
C ALA A 278 8.92 3.65 -12.40
N GLU A 279 10.06 3.18 -11.89
CA GLU A 279 11.36 3.85 -12.02
C GLU A 279 12.07 3.44 -13.31
N GLU A 280 11.76 2.24 -13.83
CA GLU A 280 12.42 1.63 -14.97
C GLU A 280 11.44 0.95 -15.93
N THR A 281 11.88 0.77 -17.17
CA THR A 281 11.14 -0.03 -18.16
C THR A 281 11.52 -1.50 -18.00
N VAL A 282 10.50 -2.34 -17.86
CA VAL A 282 10.65 -3.77 -17.59
C VAL A 282 10.47 -4.56 -18.87
N GLN A 283 11.42 -5.45 -19.15
CA GLN A 283 11.31 -6.40 -20.25
C GLN A 283 10.63 -7.69 -19.79
N PRO A 284 9.82 -8.33 -20.67
CA PRO A 284 9.24 -9.63 -20.39
C PRO A 284 10.28 -10.74 -20.40
N ASP A 285 9.96 -11.83 -19.72
CA ASP A 285 10.79 -13.04 -19.62
C ASP A 285 9.93 -14.21 -19.09
N GLU A 286 10.58 -15.29 -18.68
CA GLU A 286 9.89 -16.48 -18.22
C GLU A 286 9.09 -16.32 -16.91
N ALA A 287 9.40 -15.34 -16.06
CA ALA A 287 8.65 -15.05 -14.83
C ALA A 287 7.64 -13.90 -15.00
N ILE A 288 7.87 -13.01 -15.98
CA ILE A 288 7.08 -11.81 -16.25
C ILE A 288 6.52 -11.84 -17.67
N SER A 289 5.19 -11.94 -17.79
CA SER A 289 4.51 -11.88 -19.09
C SER A 289 4.60 -10.49 -19.74
N GLU A 290 4.42 -10.40 -21.05
CA GLU A 290 4.37 -9.11 -21.78
C GLU A 290 3.33 -8.12 -21.23
N ARG A 291 2.21 -8.63 -20.72
CA ARG A 291 1.18 -7.79 -20.09
C ARG A 291 1.69 -7.23 -18.77
N GLU A 292 2.32 -8.06 -17.94
CA GLU A 292 2.88 -7.65 -16.66
C GLU A 292 4.04 -6.66 -16.86
N ALA A 293 4.95 -6.93 -17.80
CA ALA A 293 6.07 -6.05 -18.13
C ALA A 293 5.59 -4.64 -18.51
N ARG A 294 4.54 -4.55 -19.36
CA ARG A 294 3.92 -3.26 -19.69
C ARG A 294 3.34 -2.56 -18.47
N TRP A 295 2.63 -3.28 -17.61
CA TRP A 295 2.06 -2.68 -16.40
C TRP A 295 3.15 -2.19 -15.44
N LEU A 296 4.18 -3.00 -15.21
CA LEU A 296 5.32 -2.68 -14.34
C LEU A 296 6.18 -1.54 -14.86
N SER A 297 6.03 -1.14 -16.12
CA SER A 297 6.74 -0.02 -16.75
C SER A 297 5.97 1.31 -16.72
N ASN A 298 4.77 1.35 -16.12
CA ASN A 298 3.91 2.55 -16.04
C ASN A 298 3.85 3.13 -14.62
#